data_AF-A0AAE3I0V7-F1
#
_entry.id   AF-A0AAE3I0V7-F1
#
_cell.length_a   1.000
_cell.length_b   1.000
_cell.length_c   1.000
_cell.angle_alpha   90.00
_cell.angle_beta   90.00
_cell.angle_gamma   90.00
#
_symmetry.space_group_name_H-M   'P 1'
#
loop_
_entity.id
_entity.type
_entity.pdbx_description
1 polymer ?
#
loop_
_entity_poly.entity_id
_entity_poly.type
_entity_poly.pdbx_seq_one_letter_code
_entity_poly.pdbx_strand_id
1 'polypeptide(L)'
;MTVMTLFWLLAAALTAVTMAVLLTPLLRRAGNDVGDTFIQSPTAHTQMVRWYQDQLRELDADLRNGAIDAAGHAHARAELGRRLLDDTADTASTSQARSDRRPVLLAAVLLAALPTSAVLLYQHLGKPASLWMPGDMMTAARSDHTGGDAQIESMVNSLAQRLRDTPDDAPGWALLARSYSTMERPADAVVAYAKAVALAPAVASLRADYADALATAQGGALAGAPTEQVRIALKADPDEPKALALAASAAVERGDVSDAIAQWEHLYRLLPPESAGAKQIAANLAAARADRQNEPRRK
;
A
#
# COMPACT_ATOMS: atom_id res chain seq x y z
N MET A 1 17.65 6.92 -4.14
CA MET A 1 16.19 6.80 -3.91
C MET A 1 15.54 6.65 -5.28
N THR A 2 15.04 5.47 -5.63
CA THR A 2 14.34 5.25 -6.92
C THR A 2 13.11 6.14 -6.99
N VAL A 3 12.70 6.58 -8.18
CA VAL A 3 11.48 7.39 -8.41
C VAL A 3 10.25 6.72 -7.78
N MET A 4 10.22 5.39 -7.76
CA MET A 4 9.22 4.59 -7.06
C MET A 4 9.26 4.79 -5.53
N THR A 5 10.43 4.70 -4.89
CA THR A 5 10.56 4.98 -3.43
C THR A 5 10.29 6.45 -3.10
N LEU A 6 10.67 7.38 -3.98
CA LEU A 6 10.38 8.81 -3.83
C LEU A 6 8.88 9.06 -3.96
N PHE A 7 8.17 8.39 -4.87
CA PHE A 7 6.72 8.46 -5.02
C PHE A 7 6.00 7.90 -3.79
N TRP A 8 6.38 6.72 -3.31
CA TRP A 8 5.79 6.14 -2.10
C TRP A 8 6.12 6.97 -0.84
N LEU A 9 7.32 7.55 -0.76
CA LEU A 9 7.67 8.50 0.31
C LEU A 9 6.88 9.80 0.18
N LEU A 10 6.67 10.33 -1.03
CA LEU A 10 5.84 11.50 -1.26
C LEU A 10 4.38 11.22 -0.97
N ALA A 11 3.85 10.07 -1.36
CA ALA A 11 2.48 9.65 -1.10
C ALA A 11 2.26 9.42 0.40
N ALA A 12 3.19 8.76 1.08
CA ALA A 12 3.19 8.58 2.54
C ALA A 12 3.35 9.91 3.27
N ALA A 13 4.22 10.80 2.79
CA ALA A 13 4.38 12.15 3.34
C ALA A 13 3.12 12.99 3.12
N LEU A 14 2.49 12.91 1.95
CA LEU A 14 1.27 13.64 1.64
C LEU A 14 0.10 13.13 2.49
N THR A 15 -0.04 11.82 2.67
CA THR A 15 -1.04 11.23 3.58
C THR A 15 -0.75 11.56 5.04
N ALA A 16 0.52 11.56 5.46
CA ALA A 16 0.90 11.99 6.80
C ALA A 16 0.63 13.48 7.02
N VAL A 17 0.85 14.33 6.00
CA VAL A 17 0.55 15.78 6.05
C VAL A 17 -0.95 16.03 6.03
N THR A 18 -1.73 15.35 5.21
CA THR A 18 -3.20 15.51 5.22
C THR A 18 -3.81 14.97 6.50
N MET A 19 -3.32 13.83 7.00
CA MET A 19 -3.73 13.29 8.29
C MET A 19 -3.29 14.21 9.43
N ALA A 20 -2.09 14.78 9.38
CA ALA A 20 -1.66 15.80 10.33
C ALA A 20 -2.58 17.01 10.24
N VAL A 21 -2.79 17.63 9.08
CA VAL A 21 -3.66 18.80 8.87
C VAL A 21 -5.12 18.54 9.28
N LEU A 22 -5.64 17.32 9.17
CA LEU A 22 -6.99 16.94 9.61
C LEU A 22 -7.05 16.57 11.09
N LEU A 23 -5.99 15.96 11.63
CA LEU A 23 -5.82 15.70 13.05
C LEU A 23 -5.47 16.98 13.82
N THR A 24 -4.85 17.99 13.21
CA THR A 24 -4.50 19.24 13.88
C THR A 24 -5.74 19.95 14.40
N PRO A 25 -6.83 20.20 13.64
CA PRO A 25 -8.04 20.81 14.19
C PRO A 25 -8.80 19.87 15.13
N LEU A 26 -8.65 18.55 15.01
CA LEU A 26 -9.31 17.57 15.89
C LEU A 26 -8.61 17.43 17.25
N LEU A 27 -7.28 17.38 17.27
CA LEU A 27 -6.44 17.41 18.47
C LEU A 27 -6.31 18.82 19.02
N ARG A 28 -6.36 19.87 18.19
CA ARG A 28 -6.53 21.25 18.65
C ARG A 28 -7.93 21.49 19.19
N ARG A 29 -8.97 20.70 18.86
CA ARG A 29 -10.22 20.77 19.64
C ARG A 29 -10.16 20.02 20.97
N ALA A 30 -9.09 19.23 21.17
CA ALA A 30 -8.72 18.63 22.46
C ALA A 30 -7.53 19.35 23.14
N GLY A 31 -7.00 20.44 22.55
CA GLY A 31 -5.74 21.07 22.97
C GLY A 31 -5.61 22.59 22.69
N ASN A 32 -6.57 23.21 22.01
CA ASN A 32 -6.78 24.67 21.94
C ASN A 32 -7.83 25.09 22.97
N ASP A 33 -7.60 24.71 24.22
CA ASP A 33 -7.78 25.61 25.36
C ASP A 33 -6.52 26.48 25.58
N VAL A 34 -5.62 26.56 24.59
CA VAL A 34 -4.44 27.44 24.63
C VAL A 34 -4.30 28.18 23.29
N GLY A 35 -4.76 29.44 23.28
CA GLY A 35 -4.26 30.47 22.36
C GLY A 35 -5.22 30.96 21.26
N ASP A 36 -6.10 31.88 21.63
CA ASP A 36 -6.31 33.16 20.93
C ASP A 36 -7.31 33.23 19.74
N THR A 37 -8.59 33.37 20.06
CA THR A 37 -9.38 34.48 19.49
C THR A 37 -10.40 34.91 20.55
N PHE A 38 -9.98 35.89 21.36
CA PHE A 38 -10.71 36.54 22.45
C PHE A 38 -10.94 35.67 23.71
N ILE A 39 -9.83 35.45 24.43
CA ILE A 39 -9.72 35.19 25.88
C ILE A 39 -11.03 34.77 26.60
N GLN A 40 -11.24 33.47 26.70
CA GLN A 40 -12.04 32.88 27.78
C GLN A 40 -11.20 32.91 29.08
N SER A 41 -11.52 33.88 29.94
CA SER A 41 -11.54 33.77 31.41
C SER A 41 -10.26 33.37 32.18
N PRO A 42 -9.21 34.20 32.10
CA PRO A 42 -8.59 34.81 33.30
C PRO A 42 -9.05 36.27 33.49
N THR A 43 -9.79 36.77 32.51
CA THR A 43 -10.32 38.11 32.42
C THR A 43 -11.65 38.27 33.13
N ALA A 44 -12.51 37.26 33.27
CA ALA A 44 -13.82 37.46 33.93
C ALA A 44 -13.66 38.02 35.35
N HIS A 45 -12.81 37.39 36.16
CA HIS A 45 -12.56 37.86 37.52
C HIS A 45 -11.82 39.21 37.53
N THR A 46 -10.81 39.37 36.68
CA THR A 46 -10.01 40.62 36.61
C THR A 46 -10.81 41.81 36.03
N GLN A 47 -11.69 41.58 35.06
CA GLN A 47 -12.57 42.56 34.43
C GLN A 47 -13.76 42.88 35.34
N MET A 48 -14.33 41.89 36.02
CA MET A 48 -15.36 42.09 37.04
C MET A 48 -14.81 42.94 38.19
N VAL A 49 -13.62 42.61 38.71
CA VAL A 49 -12.96 43.42 39.75
C VAL A 49 -12.70 44.85 39.26
N ARG A 50 -12.25 45.05 38.02
CA ARG A 50 -12.05 46.39 37.44
C ARG A 50 -13.36 47.16 37.28
N TRP A 51 -14.42 46.52 36.81
CA TRP A 51 -15.74 47.13 36.66
C TRP A 51 -16.32 47.55 38.02
N TYR A 52 -16.20 46.72 39.06
CA TYR A 52 -16.61 47.08 40.42
C TYR A 52 -15.76 48.23 41.00
N GLN A 53 -14.46 48.28 40.69
CA GLN A 53 -13.60 49.40 41.07
C GLN A 53 -14.00 50.72 40.38
N ASP A 54 -14.46 50.65 39.13
CA ASP A 54 -14.98 51.82 38.41
C ASP A 54 -16.30 52.33 39.04
N GLN A 55 -17.22 51.42 39.38
CA GLN A 55 -18.50 51.77 40.03
C GLN A 55 -18.31 52.44 41.40
N LEU A 56 -17.33 52.00 42.20
CA LEU A 56 -17.02 52.66 43.48
C LEU A 56 -16.48 54.08 43.29
N ARG A 57 -15.67 54.31 42.26
CA ARG A 57 -15.13 55.64 41.95
C ARG A 57 -16.22 56.62 41.53
N GLU A 58 -17.23 56.15 40.80
CA GLU A 58 -18.40 56.95 40.44
C GLU A 58 -19.22 57.32 41.68
N LEU A 59 -19.49 56.35 42.55
CA LEU A 59 -20.23 56.57 43.79
C LEU A 59 -19.53 57.60 44.72
N ASP A 60 -18.19 57.51 44.82
CA ASP A 60 -17.37 58.47 45.56
C ASP A 60 -17.39 59.87 44.91
N ALA A 61 -17.59 59.96 43.59
CA ALA A 61 -17.74 61.23 42.89
C ALA A 61 -19.14 61.84 43.12
N ASP A 62 -20.19 61.03 43.10
CA ASP A 62 -21.57 61.46 43.37
C ASP A 62 -21.75 62.00 44.79
N LEU A 63 -21.09 61.40 45.78
CA LEU A 63 -21.07 61.92 47.16
C LEU A 63 -20.37 63.28 47.23
N ARG A 64 -19.25 63.45 46.52
CA ARG A 64 -18.50 64.72 46.48
C ARG A 64 -19.27 65.82 45.75
N ASN A 65 -20.05 65.45 44.73
CA ASN A 65 -20.89 66.37 43.98
C ASN A 65 -22.24 66.65 44.65
N GLY A 66 -22.51 66.03 45.79
CA GLY A 66 -23.75 66.19 46.56
C GLY A 66 -24.98 65.55 45.91
N ALA A 67 -24.80 64.67 44.92
CA ALA A 67 -25.88 63.95 44.25
C ALA A 67 -26.50 62.87 45.17
N ILE A 68 -25.70 62.34 46.11
CA ILE A 68 -26.12 61.40 47.15
C ILE A 68 -25.59 61.83 48.51
N ASP A 69 -26.31 61.48 49.58
CA ASP A 69 -25.89 61.75 50.96
C ASP A 69 -24.98 60.62 51.51
N ALA A 70 -24.34 60.86 52.66
CA ALA A 70 -23.39 59.91 53.25
C ALA A 70 -24.05 58.56 53.62
N ALA A 71 -25.33 58.59 53.99
CA ALA A 71 -26.10 57.38 54.31
C ALA A 71 -26.40 56.56 53.04
N GLY A 72 -26.81 57.21 51.95
CA GLY A 72 -27.05 56.59 50.65
C GLY A 72 -25.78 55.99 50.05
N HIS A 73 -24.65 56.69 50.15
CA HIS A 73 -23.35 56.18 49.72
C HIS A 73 -22.95 54.90 50.48
N ALA A 74 -23.08 54.90 51.82
CA ALA A 74 -22.76 53.75 52.65
C ALA A 74 -23.63 52.53 52.31
N HIS A 75 -24.93 52.75 52.07
CA HIS A 75 -25.86 51.69 51.70
C HIS A 75 -25.54 51.09 50.31
N ALA A 76 -25.28 51.94 49.31
CA ALA A 76 -24.96 51.49 47.96
C ALA A 76 -23.62 50.72 47.90
N ARG A 77 -22.62 51.13 48.69
CA ARG A 77 -21.35 50.41 48.82
C ARG A 77 -21.51 49.03 49.45
N ALA A 78 -22.35 48.90 50.47
CA ALA A 78 -22.61 47.61 51.13
C ALA A 78 -23.30 46.61 50.19
N GLU A 79 -24.27 47.08 49.40
CA GLU A 79 -24.98 46.26 48.41
C GLU A 79 -24.05 45.77 47.29
N LEU A 80 -23.18 46.64 46.77
CA LEU A 80 -22.16 46.27 45.78
C LEU A 80 -21.20 45.20 46.33
N GLY A 81 -20.78 45.33 47.60
CA GLY A 81 -19.91 44.34 48.24
C GLY A 81 -20.57 42.97 48.40
N ARG A 82 -21.87 42.93 48.70
CA ARG A 82 -22.64 41.68 48.82
C ARG A 82 -22.79 40.97 47.47
N ARG A 83 -23.10 41.70 46.39
CA ARG A 83 -23.22 41.13 45.03
C ARG A 83 -21.92 40.55 44.52
N LEU A 84 -20.80 41.22 44.80
CA LEU A 84 -19.47 40.71 44.43
C LEU A 84 -19.19 39.35 45.06
N LEU A 85 -19.58 39.15 46.33
CA LEU A 85 -19.39 37.89 47.04
C LEU A 85 -20.24 36.77 46.42
N ASP A 86 -21.50 37.05 46.08
CA ASP A 86 -22.40 36.09 45.44
C ASP A 86 -21.89 35.68 44.04
N ASP A 87 -21.50 36.65 43.21
CA ASP A 87 -20.95 36.40 41.85
C ASP A 87 -19.67 35.54 41.90
N THR A 88 -18.83 35.72 42.92
CA THR A 88 -17.62 34.90 43.11
C THR A 88 -17.93 33.46 43.56
N ALA A 89 -19.02 33.24 44.30
CA ALA A 89 -19.43 31.93 44.77
C ALA A 89 -20.06 31.06 43.66
N ASP A 90 -20.85 31.66 42.77
CA ASP A 90 -21.45 30.97 41.61
C ASP A 90 -20.40 30.57 40.55
N THR A 91 -19.38 31.40 40.38
CA THR A 91 -18.27 31.12 39.46
C THR A 91 -17.44 29.91 39.92
N ALA A 92 -17.27 29.71 41.22
CA ALA A 92 -16.56 28.55 41.79
C ALA A 92 -17.33 27.22 41.63
N SER A 93 -18.66 27.28 41.49
CA SER A 93 -19.54 26.10 41.51
C SER A 93 -19.79 25.48 40.12
N THR A 94 -19.43 26.17 39.03
CA THR A 94 -19.73 25.74 37.65
C THR A 94 -18.60 24.93 36.98
N SER A 95 -17.56 24.52 37.73
CA SER A 95 -16.37 23.83 37.18
C SER A 95 -16.48 22.29 37.11
N GLN A 96 -17.67 21.73 36.88
CA GLN A 96 -17.83 20.29 36.62
C GLN A 96 -18.87 19.99 35.53
N ALA A 97 -18.47 20.11 34.27
CA ALA A 97 -19.14 19.44 33.16
C ALA A 97 -18.11 18.62 32.37
N ARG A 98 -18.19 17.28 32.48
CA ARG A 98 -17.37 16.34 31.69
C ARG A 98 -17.68 16.52 30.21
N SER A 99 -16.65 16.77 29.40
CA SER A 99 -16.80 16.82 27.94
C SER A 99 -16.98 15.41 27.38
N ASP A 100 -18.08 15.20 26.65
CA ASP A 100 -18.43 13.92 26.05
C ASP A 100 -17.56 13.68 24.79
N ARG A 101 -16.55 12.81 24.90
CA ARG A 101 -15.55 12.54 23.85
C ARG A 101 -16.05 11.62 22.71
N ARG A 102 -17.30 11.18 22.77
CA ARG A 102 -17.91 10.21 21.84
C ARG A 102 -17.92 10.61 20.35
N PRO A 103 -18.15 11.87 19.92
CA PRO A 103 -18.17 12.20 18.49
C PRO A 103 -16.77 12.27 17.85
N VAL A 104 -15.71 12.46 18.65
CA VAL A 104 -14.31 12.52 18.17
C VAL A 104 -13.75 11.13 17.86
N LEU A 105 -14.10 10.12 18.67
CA LEU A 105 -13.70 8.73 18.43
C LEU A 105 -14.35 8.16 17.16
N LEU A 106 -15.61 8.50 16.88
CA LEU A 106 -16.32 8.03 15.68
C LEU A 106 -15.72 8.61 14.39
N ALA A 107 -15.32 9.89 14.39
CA ALA A 107 -14.67 10.53 13.26
C ALA A 107 -13.26 9.95 13.00
N ALA A 108 -12.49 9.66 14.05
CA ALA A 108 -11.18 9.03 13.93
C ALA A 108 -11.25 7.60 13.38
N VAL A 109 -12.24 6.82 13.82
CA VAL A 109 -12.46 5.45 13.31
C VAL A 109 -12.85 5.45 11.83
N LEU A 110 -13.73 6.35 11.40
CA LEU A 110 -14.13 6.46 9.98
C LEU A 110 -12.96 6.92 9.09
N LEU A 111 -12.14 7.86 9.55
CA LEU A 111 -10.98 8.35 8.81
C LEU A 111 -9.89 7.28 8.64
N ALA A 112 -9.73 6.39 9.63
CA ALA A 112 -8.80 5.26 9.53
C ALA A 112 -9.39 4.08 8.71
N ALA A 113 -10.68 3.79 8.87
CA ALA A 113 -11.34 2.67 8.21
C ALA A 113 -11.44 2.83 6.69
N LEU A 114 -11.56 4.07 6.17
CA LEU A 114 -11.65 4.32 4.73
C LEU A 114 -10.38 3.97 3.94
N PRO A 115 -9.16 4.45 4.31
CA PRO A 115 -7.94 4.06 3.62
C PRO A 115 -7.57 2.59 3.86
N THR A 116 -7.82 2.05 5.07
CA THR A 116 -7.54 0.63 5.33
C THR A 116 -8.46 -0.29 4.54
N SER A 117 -9.74 0.07 4.38
CA SER A 117 -10.67 -0.69 3.53
C SER A 117 -10.31 -0.58 2.05
N ALA A 118 -9.82 0.57 1.58
CA ALA A 118 -9.29 0.69 0.22
C ALA A 118 -8.07 -0.23 -0.02
N VAL A 119 -7.14 -0.32 0.93
CA VAL A 119 -5.99 -1.24 0.85
C VAL A 119 -6.42 -2.71 0.87
N LEU A 120 -7.37 -3.08 1.76
CA LEU A 120 -7.91 -4.44 1.84
C LEU A 120 -8.68 -4.84 0.59
N LEU A 121 -9.53 -3.97 0.05
CA LEU A 121 -10.22 -4.22 -1.22
C LEU A 121 -9.22 -4.35 -2.37
N TYR A 122 -8.15 -3.57 -2.38
CA TYR A 122 -7.12 -3.68 -3.41
C TYR A 122 -6.36 -5.01 -3.34
N GLN A 123 -6.10 -5.54 -2.14
CA GLN A 123 -5.49 -6.87 -1.95
C GLN A 123 -6.41 -8.00 -2.41
N HIS A 124 -7.73 -7.84 -2.23
CA HIS A 124 -8.71 -8.90 -2.53
C HIS A 124 -9.26 -8.87 -3.96
N LEU A 125 -9.39 -7.67 -4.56
CA LEU A 125 -10.00 -7.45 -5.88
C LEU A 125 -8.98 -7.02 -6.93
N GLY A 126 -7.86 -6.43 -6.52
CA GLY A 126 -6.72 -6.15 -7.38
C GLY A 126 -5.92 -7.42 -7.64
N LYS A 127 -5.31 -7.52 -8.83
CA LYS A 127 -4.31 -8.54 -9.15
C LYS A 127 -2.93 -7.94 -8.81
N PRO A 128 -2.40 -8.08 -7.59
CA PRO A 128 -1.06 -7.54 -7.25
C PRO A 128 0.04 -8.14 -8.14
N ALA A 129 -0.21 -9.31 -8.74
CA ALA A 129 0.68 -9.95 -9.70
C ALA A 129 0.88 -9.20 -11.02
N SER A 130 -0.02 -8.30 -11.44
CA SER A 130 0.20 -7.48 -12.64
C SER A 130 1.12 -6.27 -12.40
N LEU A 131 1.35 -5.88 -11.13
CA LEU A 131 2.38 -4.91 -10.77
C LEU A 131 3.79 -5.53 -10.67
N TRP A 132 3.87 -6.87 -10.68
CA TRP A 132 5.13 -7.62 -10.71
C TRP A 132 5.51 -8.14 -12.10
N MET A 133 4.79 -7.71 -13.13
CA MET A 133 5.29 -7.77 -14.52
C MET A 133 6.39 -6.70 -14.64
N PRO A 134 7.67 -7.04 -14.90
CA PRO A 134 8.76 -6.07 -14.94
C PRO A 134 8.72 -5.24 -16.24
N GLY A 135 7.71 -4.39 -16.42
CA GLY A 135 7.80 -3.25 -17.34
C GLY A 135 8.58 -2.09 -16.73
N ASP A 136 8.44 -1.90 -15.42
CA ASP A 136 8.98 -0.75 -14.69
C ASP A 136 10.33 -1.02 -13.97
N MET A 137 10.81 -2.27 -13.96
CA MET A 137 12.20 -2.55 -13.54
C MET A 137 13.23 -2.18 -14.62
N MET A 138 12.78 -1.89 -15.85
CA MET A 138 13.64 -1.49 -16.98
C MET A 138 13.97 0.01 -16.96
N THR A 139 13.22 0.83 -16.23
CA THR A 139 13.40 2.30 -16.14
C THR A 139 14.15 2.74 -14.88
N ALA A 140 14.08 1.99 -13.78
CA ALA A 140 14.90 2.26 -12.59
C ALA A 140 16.33 1.69 -12.67
N ALA A 141 16.58 0.71 -13.54
CA ALA A 141 17.91 0.12 -13.76
C ALA A 141 18.79 0.89 -14.77
N ARG A 142 18.30 2.00 -15.35
CA ARG A 142 19.05 2.85 -16.29
C ARG A 142 19.68 4.08 -15.64
N SER A 143 19.63 4.19 -14.31
CA SER A 143 20.34 5.22 -13.56
C SER A 143 21.48 4.54 -12.79
N ASP A 144 22.70 4.76 -13.27
CA ASP A 144 24.00 4.31 -12.73
C ASP A 144 24.34 2.81 -12.85
N HIS A 145 24.71 2.39 -14.07
CA HIS A 145 25.18 1.05 -14.48
C HIS A 145 26.54 0.59 -13.87
N THR A 146 26.85 0.93 -12.61
CA THR A 146 28.04 0.38 -11.94
C THR A 146 27.83 0.00 -10.48
N GLY A 147 26.75 0.46 -9.81
CA GLY A 147 26.48 0.15 -8.39
C GLY A 147 25.30 -0.79 -8.13
N GLY A 148 24.29 -0.80 -9.00
CA GLY A 148 23.05 -1.58 -8.80
C GLY A 148 23.25 -3.09 -8.94
N ASP A 149 24.03 -3.51 -9.94
CA ASP A 149 24.21 -4.94 -10.26
C ASP A 149 24.97 -5.67 -9.15
N ALA A 150 26.02 -5.04 -8.59
CA ALA A 150 26.78 -5.57 -7.46
C ALA A 150 25.93 -5.68 -6.18
N GLN A 151 25.01 -4.74 -5.96
CA GLN A 151 24.09 -4.81 -4.82
C GLN A 151 23.08 -5.93 -4.98
N ILE A 152 22.53 -6.12 -6.19
CA ILE A 152 21.61 -7.22 -6.51
C ILE A 152 22.31 -8.56 -6.34
N GLU A 153 23.53 -8.69 -6.85
CA GLU A 153 24.33 -9.91 -6.71
C GLU A 153 24.62 -10.26 -5.24
N SER A 154 24.96 -9.26 -4.41
CA SER A 154 25.15 -9.45 -2.97
C SER A 154 23.89 -9.96 -2.25
N MET A 155 22.72 -9.42 -2.59
CA MET A 155 21.44 -9.88 -2.04
C MET A 155 21.13 -11.32 -2.45
N VAL A 156 21.35 -11.67 -3.72
CA VAL A 156 21.15 -13.04 -4.24
C VAL A 156 22.11 -14.02 -3.58
N ASN A 157 23.37 -13.64 -3.38
CA ASN A 157 24.36 -14.46 -2.69
C ASN A 157 24.00 -14.68 -1.21
N SER A 158 23.47 -13.65 -0.55
CA SER A 158 22.99 -13.74 0.84
C SER A 158 21.78 -14.67 0.95
N LEU A 159 20.85 -14.60 -0.02
CA LEU A 159 19.72 -15.53 -0.11
C LEU A 159 20.20 -16.97 -0.32
N ALA A 160 21.15 -17.20 -1.24
CA ALA A 160 21.73 -18.51 -1.48
C ALA A 160 22.46 -19.06 -0.24
N GLN A 161 23.15 -18.21 0.53
CA GLN A 161 23.74 -18.59 1.81
C GLN A 161 22.69 -19.04 2.82
N ARG A 162 21.65 -18.22 3.05
CA ARG A 162 20.57 -18.55 3.97
C ARG A 162 19.89 -19.87 3.60
N LEU A 163 19.64 -20.11 2.31
CA LEU A 163 18.99 -21.33 1.85
C LEU A 163 19.84 -22.59 2.01
N ARG A 164 21.17 -22.46 2.17
CA ARG A 164 22.01 -23.60 2.58
C ARG A 164 21.75 -23.99 4.03
N ASP A 165 21.47 -23.02 4.89
CA ASP A 165 21.15 -23.25 6.31
C ASP A 165 19.68 -23.66 6.50
N THR A 166 18.79 -23.22 5.61
CA THR A 166 17.36 -23.59 5.60
C THR A 166 16.99 -24.27 4.27
N PRO A 167 17.40 -25.54 4.07
CA PRO A 167 17.27 -26.20 2.77
C PRO A 167 15.84 -26.56 2.37
N ASP A 168 14.89 -26.59 3.31
CA ASP A 168 13.50 -27.02 3.07
C ASP A 168 12.54 -25.87 2.67
N ASP A 169 13.08 -24.72 2.29
CA ASP A 169 12.30 -23.54 1.87
C ASP A 169 12.06 -23.53 0.35
N ALA A 170 11.05 -24.27 -0.12
CA ALA A 170 10.72 -24.33 -1.55
C ALA A 170 10.42 -22.96 -2.18
N PRO A 171 9.62 -22.07 -1.55
CA PRO A 171 9.44 -20.70 -2.04
C PRO A 171 10.74 -19.90 -2.14
N GLY A 172 11.63 -20.05 -1.16
CA GLY A 172 12.94 -19.39 -1.17
C GLY A 172 13.83 -19.87 -2.31
N TRP A 173 13.89 -21.18 -2.57
CA TRP A 173 14.60 -21.73 -3.73
C TRP A 173 14.01 -21.26 -5.06
N ALA A 174 12.69 -21.16 -5.17
CA ALA A 174 12.03 -20.63 -6.36
C ALA A 174 12.36 -19.15 -6.59
N LEU A 175 12.39 -18.34 -5.52
CA LEU A 175 12.81 -16.94 -5.59
C LEU A 175 14.26 -16.82 -6.06
N LEU A 176 15.17 -17.60 -5.47
CA LEU A 176 16.58 -17.64 -5.85
C LEU A 176 16.73 -17.97 -7.34
N ALA A 177 15.97 -18.97 -7.82
CA ALA A 177 16.00 -19.37 -9.21
C ALA A 177 15.53 -18.27 -10.16
N ARG A 178 14.42 -17.58 -9.84
CA ARG A 178 13.94 -16.41 -10.59
C ARG A 178 14.97 -15.29 -10.62
N SER A 179 15.63 -15.02 -9.50
CA SER A 179 16.72 -14.04 -9.45
C SER A 179 17.86 -14.40 -10.40
N TYR A 180 18.30 -15.67 -10.41
CA TYR A 180 19.31 -16.14 -11.36
C TYR A 180 18.84 -16.03 -12.82
N SER A 181 17.57 -16.33 -13.12
CA SER A 181 17.01 -16.12 -14.47
C SER A 181 17.06 -14.64 -14.89
N THR A 182 16.71 -13.71 -13.99
CA THR A 182 16.79 -12.26 -14.26
C THR A 182 18.22 -11.77 -14.45
N MET A 183 19.19 -12.38 -13.76
CA MET A 183 20.62 -12.09 -13.92
C MET A 183 21.24 -12.79 -15.14
N GLU A 184 20.45 -13.38 -16.03
CA GLU A 184 20.92 -14.13 -17.20
C GLU A 184 21.88 -15.27 -16.83
N ARG A 185 21.65 -15.91 -15.69
CA ARG A 185 22.42 -17.06 -15.16
C ARG A 185 21.57 -18.33 -15.21
N PRO A 186 21.27 -18.88 -16.41
CA PRO A 186 20.31 -19.96 -16.56
C PRO A 186 20.78 -21.27 -15.90
N ALA A 187 22.08 -21.56 -15.87
CA ALA A 187 22.62 -22.74 -15.22
C ALA A 187 22.35 -22.74 -13.70
N ASP A 188 22.55 -21.60 -13.04
CA ASP A 188 22.28 -21.46 -11.60
C ASP A 188 20.78 -21.49 -11.30
N ALA A 189 19.97 -20.88 -12.17
CA ALA A 189 18.51 -20.93 -12.07
C ALA A 189 17.99 -22.37 -12.13
N VAL A 190 18.51 -23.19 -13.06
CA VAL A 190 18.15 -24.61 -13.18
C VAL A 190 18.44 -25.36 -11.87
N VAL A 191 19.60 -25.14 -11.24
CA VAL A 191 19.96 -25.81 -9.97
C VAL A 191 19.01 -25.41 -8.85
N ALA A 192 18.69 -24.12 -8.73
CA ALA A 192 17.79 -23.63 -7.69
C ALA A 192 16.33 -24.09 -7.92
N TYR A 193 15.84 -24.07 -9.16
CA TYR A 193 14.52 -24.61 -9.49
C TYR A 193 14.44 -26.12 -9.25
N ALA A 194 15.49 -26.88 -9.54
CA ALA A 194 15.52 -28.31 -9.26
C ALA A 194 15.32 -28.60 -7.76
N LYS A 195 15.91 -27.79 -6.87
CA LYS A 195 15.68 -27.85 -5.42
C LYS A 195 14.23 -27.49 -5.07
N ALA A 196 13.73 -26.38 -5.60
CA ALA A 196 12.35 -25.96 -5.36
C ALA A 196 11.32 -27.02 -5.77
N VAL A 197 11.48 -27.61 -6.96
CA VAL A 197 10.61 -28.65 -7.50
C VAL A 197 10.74 -29.96 -6.71
N ALA A 198 11.92 -30.29 -6.19
CA ALA A 198 12.08 -31.46 -5.32
C ALA A 198 11.27 -31.33 -4.01
N LEU A 199 11.19 -30.12 -3.46
CA LEU A 199 10.45 -29.82 -2.23
C LEU A 199 8.94 -29.65 -2.47
N ALA A 200 8.55 -29.10 -3.62
CA ALA A 200 7.16 -28.84 -3.99
C ALA A 200 6.79 -29.44 -5.36
N PRO A 201 6.83 -30.78 -5.52
CA PRO A 201 6.75 -31.45 -6.83
C PRO A 201 5.40 -31.33 -7.54
N ALA A 202 4.34 -30.98 -6.80
CA ALA A 202 2.97 -30.87 -7.30
C ALA A 202 2.58 -29.45 -7.75
N VAL A 203 3.45 -28.45 -7.53
CA VAL A 203 3.15 -27.06 -7.91
C VAL A 203 3.41 -26.90 -9.42
N ALA A 204 2.34 -26.82 -10.21
CA ALA A 204 2.41 -26.78 -11.67
C ALA A 204 3.19 -25.56 -12.20
N SER A 205 2.92 -24.36 -11.65
CA SER A 205 3.62 -23.14 -12.05
C SER A 205 5.13 -23.20 -11.79
N LEU A 206 5.54 -23.88 -10.71
CA LEU A 206 6.96 -24.09 -10.39
C LEU A 206 7.62 -25.06 -11.37
N ARG A 207 6.90 -26.11 -11.79
CA ARG A 207 7.35 -27.03 -12.85
C ARG A 207 7.48 -26.31 -14.19
N ALA A 208 6.55 -25.42 -14.52
CA ALA A 208 6.59 -24.63 -15.75
C ALA A 208 7.74 -23.62 -15.76
N ASP A 209 7.99 -22.94 -14.63
CA ASP A 209 9.16 -22.08 -14.46
C ASP A 209 10.48 -22.86 -14.56
N TYR A 210 10.53 -24.07 -14.01
CA TYR A 210 11.69 -24.94 -14.14
C TYR A 210 11.92 -25.39 -15.60
N ALA A 211 10.85 -25.73 -16.32
CA ALA A 211 10.93 -26.07 -17.74
C ALA A 211 11.50 -24.92 -18.57
N ASP A 212 11.04 -23.70 -18.33
CA ASP A 212 11.50 -22.48 -18.99
C ASP A 212 13.00 -22.21 -18.71
N ALA A 213 13.42 -22.38 -17.46
CA ALA A 213 14.84 -22.27 -17.09
C ALA A 213 15.71 -23.33 -17.78
N LEU A 214 15.24 -24.57 -17.86
CA LEU A 214 15.91 -25.65 -18.59
C LEU A 214 16.03 -25.31 -20.09
N ALA A 215 14.93 -24.87 -20.71
CA ALA A 215 14.90 -24.47 -22.11
C ALA A 215 15.91 -23.34 -22.39
N THR A 216 15.92 -22.32 -21.54
CA THR A 216 16.86 -21.19 -21.62
C THR A 216 18.32 -21.67 -21.50
N ALA A 217 18.61 -22.57 -20.56
CA ALA A 217 19.94 -23.14 -20.38
C ALA A 217 20.41 -23.97 -21.59
N GLN A 218 19.49 -24.54 -22.37
CA GLN A 218 19.78 -25.29 -23.60
C GLN A 218 19.60 -24.45 -24.88
N GLY A 219 19.70 -23.12 -24.78
CA GLY A 219 19.66 -22.24 -25.96
C GLY A 219 18.26 -22.09 -26.58
N GLY A 220 17.21 -22.31 -25.80
CA GLY A 220 15.81 -22.14 -26.20
C GLY A 220 15.13 -23.40 -26.69
N ALA A 221 15.85 -24.51 -26.91
CA ALA A 221 15.21 -25.76 -27.31
C ALA A 221 14.26 -26.26 -26.21
N LEU A 222 13.12 -26.86 -26.58
CA LEU A 222 12.19 -27.46 -25.61
C LEU A 222 12.27 -28.99 -25.55
N ALA A 223 12.98 -29.61 -26.49
CA ALA A 223 13.16 -31.06 -26.54
C ALA A 223 13.82 -31.62 -25.27
N GLY A 224 13.37 -32.81 -24.85
CA GLY A 224 13.92 -33.52 -23.69
C GLY A 224 13.37 -33.05 -22.35
N ALA A 225 14.27 -32.67 -21.43
CA ALA A 225 13.94 -32.36 -20.05
C ALA A 225 12.90 -31.21 -19.87
N PRO A 226 12.94 -30.09 -20.64
CA PRO A 226 11.92 -29.05 -20.53
C PRO A 226 10.50 -29.58 -20.81
N THR A 227 10.30 -30.28 -21.93
CA THR A 227 8.99 -30.85 -22.30
C THR A 227 8.49 -31.84 -21.25
N GLU A 228 9.36 -32.62 -20.62
CA GLU A 228 8.94 -33.51 -19.53
C GLU A 228 8.42 -32.74 -18.31
N GLN A 229 9.08 -31.63 -17.94
CA GLN A 229 8.58 -30.77 -16.87
C GLN A 229 7.26 -30.09 -17.23
N VAL A 230 7.10 -29.65 -18.48
CA VAL A 230 5.82 -29.11 -19.00
C VAL A 230 4.70 -30.16 -18.89
N ARG A 231 4.97 -31.41 -19.29
CA ARG A 231 3.99 -32.50 -19.18
C ARG A 231 3.59 -32.78 -17.74
N ILE A 232 4.54 -32.73 -16.80
CA ILE A 232 4.26 -32.88 -15.38
C ILE A 232 3.43 -31.70 -14.86
N ALA A 233 3.75 -30.47 -15.28
CA ALA A 233 2.99 -29.27 -14.92
C ALA A 233 1.53 -29.38 -15.38
N LEU A 234 1.29 -29.67 -16.65
CA LEU A 234 -0.06 -29.82 -17.23
C LEU A 234 -0.84 -31.00 -16.64
N LYS A 235 -0.16 -32.03 -16.15
CA LYS A 235 -0.81 -33.12 -15.41
C LYS A 235 -1.28 -32.67 -14.02
N ALA A 236 -0.54 -31.77 -13.38
CA ALA A 236 -0.90 -31.23 -12.06
C ALA A 236 -1.97 -30.14 -12.17
N ASP A 237 -1.85 -29.27 -13.17
CA ASP A 237 -2.81 -28.22 -13.50
C ASP A 237 -2.91 -28.07 -15.03
N PRO A 238 -4.00 -28.59 -15.65
CA PRO A 238 -4.22 -28.49 -17.09
C PRO A 238 -4.39 -27.06 -17.61
N ASP A 239 -4.69 -26.11 -16.73
CA ASP A 239 -4.97 -24.72 -17.06
C ASP A 239 -3.78 -23.79 -16.74
N GLU A 240 -2.61 -24.36 -16.40
CA GLU A 240 -1.42 -23.57 -16.08
C GLU A 240 -0.93 -22.81 -17.34
N PRO A 241 -1.00 -21.46 -17.35
CA PRO A 241 -0.81 -20.70 -18.59
C PRO A 241 0.57 -20.84 -19.22
N LYS A 242 1.63 -20.92 -18.40
CA LYS A 242 3.00 -20.98 -18.90
C LYS A 242 3.31 -22.34 -19.51
N ALA A 243 2.84 -23.41 -18.90
CA ALA A 243 2.97 -24.78 -19.37
C ALA A 243 2.20 -24.99 -20.67
N LEU A 244 0.99 -24.41 -20.81
CA LEU A 244 0.26 -24.41 -22.09
C LEU A 244 1.05 -23.67 -23.18
N ALA A 245 1.64 -22.52 -22.87
CA ALA A 245 2.46 -21.77 -23.81
C ALA A 245 3.72 -22.56 -24.24
N LEU A 246 4.44 -23.15 -23.28
CA LEU A 246 5.63 -23.96 -23.55
C LEU A 246 5.29 -25.25 -24.30
N ALA A 247 4.16 -25.89 -24.00
CA ALA A 247 3.68 -27.07 -24.73
C ALA A 247 3.38 -26.73 -26.18
N ALA A 248 2.73 -25.59 -26.43
CA ALA A 248 2.46 -25.10 -27.77
C ALA A 248 3.76 -24.85 -28.55
N SER A 249 4.72 -24.14 -27.94
CA SER A 249 6.04 -23.91 -28.54
C SER A 249 6.79 -25.22 -28.83
N ALA A 250 6.75 -26.17 -27.91
CA ALA A 250 7.37 -27.49 -28.10
C ALA A 250 6.69 -28.28 -29.23
N ALA A 251 5.38 -28.14 -29.40
CA ALA A 251 4.65 -28.75 -30.52
C ALA A 251 5.03 -28.12 -31.86
N VAL A 252 5.21 -26.79 -31.92
CA VAL A 252 5.73 -26.11 -33.12
C VAL A 252 7.13 -26.60 -33.48
N GLU A 253 8.05 -26.72 -32.51
CA GLU A 253 9.41 -27.23 -32.75
C GLU A 253 9.42 -28.64 -33.35
N ARG A 254 8.44 -29.47 -33.00
CA ARG A 254 8.27 -30.82 -33.56
C ARG A 254 7.57 -30.86 -34.93
N GLY A 255 6.99 -29.74 -35.37
CA GLY A 255 6.13 -29.69 -36.55
C GLY A 255 4.69 -30.14 -36.29
N ASP A 256 4.28 -30.35 -35.04
CA ASP A 256 2.94 -30.75 -34.65
C ASP A 256 1.99 -29.54 -34.57
N VAL A 257 1.77 -28.85 -35.71
CA VAL A 257 0.97 -27.62 -35.78
C VAL A 257 -0.48 -27.83 -35.30
N SER A 258 -0.99 -29.07 -35.36
CA SER A 258 -2.29 -29.46 -34.80
C SER A 258 -2.34 -29.35 -33.27
N ASP A 259 -1.34 -29.89 -32.59
CA ASP A 259 -1.25 -29.86 -31.12
C ASP A 259 -0.96 -28.43 -30.64
N ALA A 260 -0.04 -27.71 -31.30
CA ALA A 260 0.28 -26.32 -30.96
C ALA A 260 -0.97 -25.42 -30.92
N ILE A 261 -1.84 -25.55 -31.93
CA ILE A 261 -3.11 -24.81 -32.01
C ILE A 261 -4.06 -25.20 -30.89
N ALA A 262 -4.17 -26.48 -30.54
CA ALA A 262 -5.04 -26.92 -29.45
C ALA A 262 -4.59 -26.31 -28.11
N GLN A 263 -3.27 -26.29 -27.84
CA GLN A 263 -2.71 -25.70 -26.63
C GLN A 263 -2.92 -24.17 -26.58
N TRP A 264 -2.68 -23.46 -27.68
CA TRP A 264 -2.92 -22.02 -27.76
C TRP A 264 -4.40 -21.64 -27.67
N GLU A 265 -5.30 -22.42 -28.27
CA GLU A 265 -6.76 -22.22 -28.11
C GLU A 265 -7.18 -22.43 -26.66
N HIS A 266 -6.59 -23.41 -25.97
CA HIS A 266 -6.83 -23.61 -24.56
C HIS A 266 -6.36 -22.39 -23.75
N LEU A 267 -5.11 -21.98 -23.93
CA LEU A 267 -4.53 -20.81 -23.27
C LEU A 267 -5.34 -19.53 -23.54
N TYR A 268 -5.77 -19.32 -24.78
CA TYR A 268 -6.55 -18.14 -25.16
C TYR A 268 -7.86 -18.02 -24.39
N ARG A 269 -8.56 -19.14 -24.13
CA ARG A 269 -9.82 -19.15 -23.37
C ARG A 269 -9.63 -18.76 -21.90
N LEU A 270 -8.44 -18.94 -21.35
CA LEU A 270 -8.10 -18.60 -19.97
C LEU A 270 -7.71 -17.13 -19.80
N LEU A 271 -7.34 -16.45 -20.88
CA LEU A 271 -6.86 -15.08 -20.85
C LEU A 271 -8.01 -14.07 -20.98
N PRO A 272 -7.94 -12.91 -20.29
CA PRO A 272 -8.89 -11.82 -20.51
C PRO A 272 -8.80 -11.34 -21.97
N PRO A 273 -9.93 -11.18 -22.69
CA PRO A 273 -9.95 -10.94 -24.14
C PRO A 273 -9.20 -9.68 -24.58
N GLU A 274 -9.11 -8.66 -23.72
CA GLU A 274 -8.43 -7.39 -24.00
C GLU A 274 -6.97 -7.34 -23.53
N SER A 275 -6.48 -8.42 -22.91
CA SER A 275 -5.10 -8.45 -22.40
C SER A 275 -4.08 -8.50 -23.54
N ALA A 276 -2.89 -7.92 -23.31
CA ALA A 276 -1.78 -8.04 -24.25
C ALA A 276 -1.41 -9.51 -24.54
N GLY A 277 -1.50 -10.38 -23.52
CA GLY A 277 -1.32 -11.82 -23.67
C GLY A 277 -2.32 -12.45 -24.62
N ALA A 278 -3.62 -12.16 -24.48
CA ALA A 278 -4.64 -12.68 -25.38
C ALA A 278 -4.39 -12.24 -26.84
N LYS A 279 -4.01 -10.97 -27.05
CA LYS A 279 -3.66 -10.45 -28.38
C LYS A 279 -2.46 -11.19 -28.98
N GLN A 280 -1.42 -11.46 -28.19
CA GLN A 280 -0.25 -12.21 -28.65
C GLN A 280 -0.61 -13.66 -29.00
N ILE A 281 -1.37 -14.35 -28.15
CA ILE A 281 -1.78 -15.73 -28.41
C ILE A 281 -2.70 -15.81 -29.64
N ALA A 282 -3.59 -14.84 -29.84
CA ALA A 282 -4.42 -14.75 -31.05
C ALA A 282 -3.59 -14.59 -32.32
N ALA A 283 -2.52 -13.79 -32.28
CA ALA A 283 -1.60 -13.63 -33.40
C ALA A 283 -0.86 -14.94 -33.71
N ASN A 284 -0.33 -15.63 -32.68
CA ASN A 284 0.34 -16.93 -32.84
C ASN A 284 -0.62 -17.97 -33.44
N LEU A 285 -1.87 -17.99 -32.96
CA LEU A 285 -2.91 -18.89 -33.44
C LEU A 285 -3.27 -18.64 -34.91
N ALA A 286 -3.36 -17.38 -35.32
CA ALA A 286 -3.60 -17.01 -36.72
C ALA A 286 -2.45 -17.46 -37.63
N ALA A 287 -1.20 -17.24 -37.22
CA ALA A 287 -0.01 -17.65 -37.96
C ALA A 287 0.02 -19.19 -38.13
N ALA A 288 -0.15 -19.93 -37.05
CA ALA A 288 -0.12 -21.38 -37.09
C ALA A 288 -1.26 -21.99 -37.94
N ARG A 289 -2.42 -21.33 -37.98
CA ARG A 289 -3.55 -21.78 -38.83
C ARG A 289 -3.25 -21.56 -40.30
N ALA A 290 -2.56 -20.46 -40.63
CA ALA A 290 -2.12 -20.19 -42.00
C ALA A 290 -1.05 -21.21 -42.44
N ASP A 291 -0.08 -21.52 -41.57
CA ASP A 291 0.96 -22.52 -41.87
C ASP A 291 0.34 -23.90 -42.17
N ARG A 292 -0.63 -24.34 -41.36
CA ARG A 292 -1.37 -25.59 -41.60
C ARG A 292 -2.10 -25.60 -42.96
N GLN A 293 -2.61 -24.45 -43.41
CA GLN A 293 -3.29 -24.35 -44.71
C GLN A 293 -2.31 -24.41 -45.89
N ASN A 294 -1.07 -23.96 -45.67
CA ASN A 294 0.00 -23.93 -46.67
C ASN A 294 0.80 -25.24 -46.73
N GLU A 295 0.64 -26.15 -45.76
CA GLU A 295 1.22 -27.48 -45.84
C GLU A 295 0.60 -28.26 -47.02
N PRO A 296 1.40 -28.67 -48.02
CA PRO A 296 0.89 -29.48 -49.12
C PRO A 296 0.35 -30.78 -48.52
N ARG A 297 -0.92 -31.11 -48.80
CA ARG A 297 -1.55 -32.38 -48.38
C ARG A 297 -0.64 -33.53 -48.82
N ARG A 298 0.21 -34.02 -47.90
CA ARG A 298 1.03 -35.21 -48.14
C ARG A 298 0.03 -36.35 -48.30
N LYS A 299 -0.07 -36.85 -49.53
CA LYS A 299 -0.85 -38.03 -49.90
C LYS A 299 -0.19 -39.28 -49.33
#